data_AF-A0A352CLD6-F1
#
_entry.id   AF-A0A352CLD6-F1
#
_cell.length_a   1.000
_cell.length_b   1.000
_cell.length_c   1.000
_cell.angle_alpha   90.00
_cell.angle_beta   90.00
_cell.angle_gamma   90.00
#
_symmetry.space_group_name_H-M   'P 1'
#
loop_
_entity.id
_entity.type
_entity.pdbx_description
1 polymer ?
#
loop_
_entity_poly.entity_id
_entity_poly.type
_entity_poly.pdbx_seq_one_letter_code
_entity_poly.pdbx_strand_id
1 'polypeptide(L)'
;MWQIIVIPFLGTALGAACVFFFRESIGRSLQRALNGFASGVMVSASFFSLILPALDLTEDMGKLGFIPVSAGFAVGMLFLLVLDVLTPHMHINNSEEGPSSGLKRTTKLILAVTLHNLPEGMAVGIVCAGWLNGNEKISYMGALALALGIAIQNFPEGAIVSVPLLAEGVPRRKT
;
A
#
# COMPACT_ATOMS: atom_id res chain seq x y z
N MET A 1 -10.22 -5.02 16.11
CA MET A 1 -10.42 -4.41 14.78
C MET A 1 -9.67 -3.09 14.64
N TRP A 2 -10.08 -2.02 15.37
CA TRP A 2 -9.44 -0.69 15.27
C TRP A 2 -7.92 -0.71 15.45
N GLN A 3 -7.44 -1.50 16.41
CA GLN A 3 -6.00 -1.65 16.68
C GLN A 3 -5.21 -2.15 15.46
N ILE A 4 -5.78 -3.03 14.62
CA ILE A 4 -5.09 -3.57 13.44
C ILE A 4 -5.09 -2.56 12.29
N ILE A 5 -6.23 -1.90 12.06
CA ILE A 5 -6.40 -0.96 10.94
C ILE A 5 -5.52 0.29 11.11
N VAL A 6 -5.29 0.74 12.35
CA VAL A 6 -4.48 1.93 12.62
C VAL A 6 -2.98 1.69 12.41
N ILE A 7 -2.50 0.45 12.50
CA ILE A 7 -1.07 0.12 12.41
C ILE A 7 -0.45 0.56 11.06
N PRO A 8 -1.01 0.20 9.88
CA PRO A 8 -0.53 0.70 8.59
C PRO A 8 -0.44 2.22 8.51
N PHE A 9 -1.47 2.91 9.01
CA PHE A 9 -1.52 4.37 9.03
C PHE A 9 -0.40 4.97 9.88
N LEU A 10 -0.12 4.38 11.05
CA LEU A 10 1.01 4.81 11.89
C LEU A 10 2.34 4.64 11.16
N GLY A 11 2.51 3.57 10.38
CA GLY A 11 3.69 3.39 9.53
C GLY A 11 3.92 4.58 8.61
N THR A 12 2.91 4.95 7.81
CA THR A 12 2.99 6.06 6.86
C THR A 12 3.19 7.39 7.57
N ALA A 13 2.45 7.64 8.66
CA ALA A 13 2.52 8.88 9.42
C ALA A 13 3.89 9.08 10.08
N LEU A 14 4.47 8.02 10.66
CA LEU A 14 5.81 8.07 11.26
C LEU A 14 6.89 8.23 10.19
N GLY A 15 6.73 7.57 9.03
CA GLY A 15 7.60 7.75 7.87
C GLY A 15 7.59 9.20 7.36
N ALA A 16 6.40 9.77 7.17
CA ALA A 16 6.24 11.16 6.75
C ALA A 16 6.81 12.15 7.80
N ALA A 17 6.67 11.85 9.09
CA ALA A 17 7.25 12.66 10.17
C ALA A 17 8.79 12.71 10.13
N CYS A 18 9.46 11.80 9.40
CA CYS A 18 10.89 11.92 9.16
C CYS A 18 11.27 13.21 8.41
N VAL A 19 10.32 13.88 7.75
CA VAL A 19 10.50 15.21 7.16
C VAL A 19 10.95 16.25 8.18
N PHE A 20 10.70 16.08 9.49
CA PHE A 20 11.18 17.00 10.52
C PHE A 20 12.67 16.81 10.87
N PHE A 21 13.22 15.63 10.57
CA PHE A 21 14.59 15.27 10.92
C PHE A 21 15.52 15.28 9.70
N PHE A 22 15.01 14.98 8.50
CA PHE A 22 15.81 14.94 7.28
C PHE A 22 15.94 16.32 6.59
N ARG A 23 17.05 16.46 5.83
CA ARG A 23 17.27 17.57 4.89
C ARG A 23 16.31 17.43 3.69
N GLU A 24 16.21 18.46 2.84
CA GLU A 24 15.28 18.51 1.69
C GLU A 24 15.49 17.43 0.59
N SER A 25 16.38 16.45 0.81
CA SER A 25 16.65 15.38 -0.14
C SER A 25 17.12 14.10 0.56
N ILE A 26 16.58 12.96 0.15
CA ILE A 26 17.14 11.63 0.44
C ILE A 26 18.12 11.26 -0.68
N GLY A 27 19.27 10.69 -0.32
CA GLY A 27 20.24 10.23 -1.32
C GLY A 27 19.66 9.13 -2.21
N ARG A 28 19.93 9.17 -3.53
CA ARG A 28 19.38 8.21 -4.51
C ARG A 28 19.60 6.73 -4.14
N SER A 29 20.74 6.41 -3.52
CA SER A 29 21.04 5.05 -3.07
C SER A 29 20.09 4.60 -1.95
N LEU A 30 19.86 5.46 -0.94
CA LEU A 30 18.94 5.18 0.15
C LEU A 30 17.49 5.09 -0.36
N GLN A 31 17.06 6.01 -1.24
CA GLN A 31 15.72 5.94 -1.84
C GLN A 31 15.49 4.62 -2.59
N ARG A 32 16.47 4.16 -3.38
CA ARG A 32 16.40 2.87 -4.07
C ARG A 32 16.36 1.69 -3.09
N ALA A 33 17.16 1.73 -2.03
CA ALA A 33 17.16 0.69 -1.00
C ALA A 33 15.81 0.61 -0.27
N LEU A 34 15.24 1.75 0.13
CA LEU A 34 13.95 1.82 0.81
C LEU A 34 12.80 1.37 -0.11
N ASN A 35 12.78 1.81 -1.38
CA ASN A 35 11.80 1.32 -2.37
C ASN A 35 11.92 -0.18 -2.61
N GLY A 36 13.15 -0.70 -2.74
CA GLY A 36 13.39 -2.13 -2.91
C GLY A 36 12.95 -2.95 -1.69
N PHE A 37 13.20 -2.44 -0.49
CA PHE A 37 12.71 -3.03 0.76
C PHE A 37 11.18 -3.06 0.80
N ALA A 38 10.52 -1.92 0.52
CA ALA A 38 9.07 -1.83 0.56
C ALA A 38 8.41 -2.78 -0.46
N SER A 39 8.92 -2.79 -1.70
CA SER A 39 8.47 -3.72 -2.73
C SER A 39 8.64 -5.18 -2.32
N GLY A 40 9.77 -5.55 -1.72
CA GLY A 40 10.03 -6.91 -1.24
C GLY A 40 9.06 -7.35 -0.15
N VAL A 41 8.77 -6.47 0.83
CA VAL A 41 7.78 -6.73 1.88
C VAL A 41 6.38 -6.93 1.27
N MET A 42 5.98 -6.09 0.31
CA MET A 42 4.66 -6.17 -0.32
C MET A 42 4.47 -7.41 -1.19
N VAL A 43 5.51 -7.84 -1.92
CA VAL A 43 5.47 -9.13 -2.67
C VAL A 43 5.31 -10.31 -1.71
N SER A 44 6.07 -10.31 -0.61
CA SER A 44 5.97 -11.35 0.42
C SER A 44 4.58 -11.40 1.07
N ALA A 45 4.06 -10.24 1.51
CA ALA A 45 2.73 -10.14 2.11
C ALA A 45 1.62 -10.58 1.14
N SER A 46 1.71 -10.20 -0.14
CA SER A 46 0.76 -10.63 -1.17
C SER A 46 0.69 -12.15 -1.29
N PHE A 47 1.83 -12.84 -1.19
CA PHE A 47 1.85 -14.29 -1.27
C PHE A 47 1.45 -14.96 0.05
N PHE A 48 2.18 -14.72 1.13
CA PHE A 48 2.03 -15.45 2.39
C PHE A 48 0.82 -15.02 3.22
N SER A 49 0.39 -13.76 3.11
CA SER A 49 -0.68 -13.21 3.94
C SER A 49 -2.00 -13.04 3.20
N LEU A 50 -2.02 -13.14 1.86
CA LEU A 50 -3.25 -13.03 1.06
C LEU A 50 -3.49 -14.25 0.18
N ILE A 51 -2.60 -14.56 -0.77
CA ILE A 51 -2.82 -15.65 -1.74
C ILE A 51 -2.86 -17.01 -1.06
N LEU A 52 -1.90 -17.31 -0.19
CA LEU A 52 -1.84 -18.61 0.50
C LEU A 52 -3.08 -18.84 1.39
N PRO A 53 -3.48 -17.89 2.28
CA PRO A 53 -4.74 -17.99 3.00
C PRO A 53 -5.97 -18.10 2.08
N ALA A 54 -5.99 -17.38 0.95
CA ALA A 54 -7.10 -17.47 -0.01
C ALA A 54 -7.20 -18.87 -0.65
N LEU A 55 -6.07 -19.53 -0.93
CA LEU A 55 -6.06 -20.92 -1.40
C LEU A 55 -6.57 -21.87 -0.32
N ASP A 56 -6.14 -21.69 0.92
CA ASP A 56 -6.62 -22.50 2.05
C ASP A 56 -8.14 -22.36 2.20
N LEU A 57 -8.72 -21.19 1.99
CA LEU A 57 -10.18 -20.98 2.00
C LEU A 57 -10.95 -21.76 0.94
N THR A 58 -10.27 -22.23 -0.11
CA THR A 58 -10.86 -22.93 -1.25
C THR A 58 -10.43 -24.39 -1.34
N GLU A 59 -9.85 -24.92 -0.26
CA GLU A 59 -9.32 -26.28 -0.18
C GLU A 59 -10.40 -27.36 -0.41
N ASP A 60 -11.65 -27.07 -0.05
CA ASP A 60 -12.82 -27.90 -0.31
C ASP A 60 -13.11 -28.12 -1.80
N MET A 61 -12.66 -27.18 -2.65
CA MET A 61 -12.71 -27.30 -4.12
C MET A 61 -11.58 -28.17 -4.70
N GLY A 62 -10.68 -28.69 -3.86
CA GLY A 62 -9.54 -29.51 -4.26
C GLY A 62 -8.66 -28.83 -5.30
N LYS A 63 -8.37 -29.53 -6.41
CA LYS A 63 -7.50 -29.00 -7.50
C LYS A 63 -8.07 -27.76 -8.20
N LEU A 64 -9.34 -27.41 -7.97
CA LEU A 64 -10.00 -26.26 -8.60
C LEU A 64 -9.98 -25.00 -7.72
N GLY A 65 -9.49 -25.08 -6.48
CA GLY A 65 -9.45 -23.93 -5.55
C GLY A 65 -8.63 -22.73 -6.08
N PHE A 66 -7.65 -22.97 -6.95
CA PHE A 66 -6.90 -21.88 -7.57
C PHE A 66 -7.75 -20.98 -8.49
N ILE A 67 -8.89 -21.48 -9.01
CA ILE A 67 -9.73 -20.75 -9.95
C ILE A 67 -10.32 -19.48 -9.32
N PRO A 68 -11.08 -19.55 -8.20
CA PRO A 68 -11.61 -18.35 -7.54
C PRO A 68 -10.50 -17.41 -7.06
N VAL A 69 -9.38 -17.92 -6.57
CA VAL A 69 -8.23 -17.09 -6.15
C VAL A 69 -7.63 -16.33 -7.34
N SER A 70 -7.39 -17.01 -8.45
CA SER A 70 -6.83 -16.40 -9.67
C SER A 70 -7.80 -15.42 -10.32
N ALA A 71 -9.11 -15.75 -10.32
CA ALA A 71 -10.15 -14.85 -10.80
C ALA A 71 -10.24 -13.59 -9.94
N GLY A 72 -10.25 -13.73 -8.61
CA GLY A 72 -10.23 -12.61 -7.67
C GLY A 72 -8.98 -11.73 -7.83
N PHE A 73 -7.81 -12.35 -7.98
CA PHE A 73 -6.55 -11.65 -8.26
C PHE A 73 -6.61 -10.86 -9.58
N ALA A 74 -7.13 -11.47 -10.66
CA ALA A 74 -7.29 -10.81 -11.95
C ALA A 74 -8.30 -9.64 -11.89
N VAL A 75 -9.42 -9.82 -11.19
CA VAL A 75 -10.40 -8.74 -10.97
C VAL A 75 -9.78 -7.61 -10.15
N GLY A 76 -9.01 -7.92 -9.11
CA GLY A 76 -8.29 -6.93 -8.31
C GLY A 76 -7.26 -6.14 -9.14
N MET A 77 -6.47 -6.83 -9.97
CA MET A 77 -5.55 -6.17 -10.89
C MET A 77 -6.28 -5.25 -11.89
N LEU A 78 -7.38 -5.74 -12.49
CA LEU A 78 -8.18 -4.94 -13.40
C LEU A 78 -8.78 -3.71 -12.69
N PHE A 79 -9.26 -3.88 -11.47
CA PHE A 79 -9.78 -2.78 -10.66
C PHE A 79 -8.73 -1.69 -10.42
N LEU A 80 -7.51 -2.08 -10.01
CA LEU A 80 -6.42 -1.12 -9.82
C LEU A 80 -5.97 -0.48 -11.14
N LEU A 81 -5.92 -1.24 -12.23
CA LEU A 81 -5.61 -0.71 -13.56
C LEU A 81 -6.65 0.33 -14.01
N VAL A 82 -7.93 0.09 -13.76
CA VAL A 82 -8.99 1.05 -14.08
C VAL A 82 -8.82 2.32 -13.25
N LEU A 83 -8.55 2.20 -11.95
CA LEU A 83 -8.30 3.38 -11.11
C LEU A 83 -7.08 4.17 -11.57
N ASP A 84 -5.99 3.49 -11.89
CA ASP A 84 -4.74 4.08 -12.39
C ASP A 84 -4.97 4.91 -13.67
N VAL A 85 -5.67 4.33 -14.65
CA VAL A 85 -5.96 4.98 -15.94
C VAL A 85 -6.95 6.14 -15.79
N LEU A 86 -7.91 6.07 -14.87
CA LEU A 86 -8.92 7.11 -14.69
C LEU A 86 -8.44 8.28 -13.84
N THR A 87 -7.39 8.09 -13.04
CA THR A 87 -6.98 9.11 -12.08
C THR A 87 -5.81 9.92 -12.64
N PRO A 88 -5.95 11.26 -12.76
CA PRO A 88 -4.84 12.11 -13.16
C PRO A 88 -3.81 12.15 -12.03
N HIS A 89 -2.69 11.46 -12.22
CA HIS A 89 -1.67 11.34 -11.19
C HIS A 89 -0.27 11.54 -11.77
N MET A 90 0.71 11.70 -10.90
CA MET A 90 2.09 11.94 -11.30
C MET A 90 3.01 11.12 -10.41
N HIS A 91 3.98 10.47 -11.05
CA HIS A 91 5.01 9.70 -10.36
C HIS A 91 6.15 10.58 -9.87
N ILE A 92 6.94 10.07 -8.93
CA ILE A 92 8.07 10.79 -8.31
C ILE A 92 9.13 11.25 -9.34
N ASN A 93 9.19 10.61 -10.52
CA ASN A 93 10.08 10.94 -11.64
C ASN A 93 9.53 12.03 -12.58
N ASN A 94 8.40 12.67 -12.26
CA ASN A 94 7.69 13.65 -13.08
C ASN A 94 7.03 13.11 -14.36
N SER A 95 6.76 11.81 -14.47
CA SER A 95 5.83 11.31 -15.49
C SER A 95 4.39 11.57 -15.05
N GLU A 96 3.60 12.19 -15.94
CA GLU A 96 2.15 12.31 -15.75
C GLU A 96 1.44 11.13 -16.42
N GLU A 97 0.46 10.56 -15.72
CA GLU A 97 -0.35 9.44 -16.17
C GLU A 97 -1.85 9.72 -15.91
N GLY A 98 -2.71 8.98 -16.61
CA GLY A 98 -4.15 9.22 -16.62
C GLY A 98 -4.59 10.42 -17.47
N PRO A 99 -5.82 10.92 -17.31
CA PRO A 99 -6.35 12.00 -18.13
C PRO A 99 -5.64 13.33 -17.89
N SER A 100 -5.50 14.16 -18.94
CA SER A 100 -4.98 15.51 -18.78
C SER A 100 -5.85 16.31 -17.83
N SER A 101 -5.28 16.88 -16.77
CA SER A 101 -6.00 17.70 -15.80
C SER A 101 -5.22 18.96 -15.43
N GLY A 102 -5.96 20.03 -15.08
CA GLY A 102 -5.40 21.27 -14.53
C GLY A 102 -5.02 21.18 -13.04
N LEU A 103 -4.92 19.97 -12.47
CA LEU A 103 -4.59 19.78 -11.07
C LEU A 103 -3.14 20.20 -10.77
N LYS A 104 -2.92 20.72 -9.57
CA LYS A 104 -1.58 21.04 -9.08
C LYS A 104 -0.76 19.76 -8.95
N ARG A 105 0.55 19.88 -9.16
CA ARG A 105 1.52 18.78 -9.04
C ARG A 105 1.44 18.04 -7.70
N THR A 106 1.37 18.80 -6.60
CA THR A 106 1.15 18.30 -5.24
C THR A 106 -0.13 17.44 -5.11
N THR A 107 -1.22 17.84 -5.77
CA THR A 107 -2.47 17.08 -5.76
C THR A 107 -2.33 15.77 -6.53
N LYS A 108 -1.65 15.79 -7.69
CA LYS A 108 -1.36 14.58 -8.48
C LYS A 108 -0.48 13.58 -7.70
N LEU A 109 0.49 14.07 -6.91
CA LEU A 109 1.29 13.23 -6.00
C LEU A 109 0.45 12.60 -4.89
N ILE A 110 -0.40 13.39 -4.23
CA ILE A 110 -1.29 12.87 -3.18
C ILE A 110 -2.24 11.82 -3.75
N LEU A 111 -2.78 12.03 -4.96
CA LEU A 111 -3.62 11.05 -5.64
C LEU A 111 -2.85 9.75 -5.93
N ALA A 112 -1.63 9.84 -6.46
CA ALA A 112 -0.79 8.65 -6.71
C ALA A 112 -0.58 7.81 -5.42
N VAL A 113 -0.22 8.48 -4.32
CA VAL A 113 0.00 7.83 -3.02
C VAL A 113 -1.29 7.26 -2.45
N THR A 114 -2.41 7.95 -2.63
CA THR A 114 -3.73 7.46 -2.20
C THR A 114 -4.12 6.19 -2.95
N LEU A 115 -3.87 6.13 -4.25
CA LEU A 115 -4.11 4.94 -5.06
C LEU A 115 -3.23 3.76 -4.64
N HIS A 116 -2.01 4.01 -4.18
CA HIS A 116 -1.11 2.96 -3.69
C HIS A 116 -1.54 2.40 -2.32
N ASN A 117 -1.92 3.30 -1.40
CA ASN A 117 -2.35 2.93 -0.06
C ASN A 117 -3.74 2.27 -0.01
N LEU A 118 -4.58 2.48 -1.02
CA LEU A 118 -5.92 1.90 -1.11
C LEU A 118 -5.88 0.34 -1.08
N PRO A 119 -5.12 -0.35 -1.95
CA PRO A 119 -4.92 -1.80 -1.88
C PRO A 119 -4.48 -2.31 -0.51
N GLU A 120 -3.57 -1.61 0.16
CA GLU A 120 -3.04 -2.02 1.46
C GLU A 120 -4.11 -1.95 2.55
N GLY A 121 -4.85 -0.84 2.57
CA GLY A 121 -5.99 -0.67 3.47
C GLY A 121 -7.08 -1.72 3.23
N MET A 122 -7.36 -2.02 1.95
CA MET A 122 -8.30 -3.07 1.57
C MET A 122 -7.83 -4.45 2.04
N ALA A 123 -6.55 -4.79 1.86
CA ALA A 123 -5.98 -6.07 2.27
C ALA A 123 -6.14 -6.30 3.79
N VAL A 124 -5.74 -5.32 4.61
CA VAL A 124 -5.91 -5.40 6.07
C VAL A 124 -7.39 -5.48 6.45
N GLY A 125 -8.23 -4.68 5.79
CA GLY A 125 -9.68 -4.65 6.02
C GLY A 125 -10.36 -5.99 5.74
N ILE A 126 -10.05 -6.63 4.62
CA ILE A 126 -10.63 -7.92 4.20
C ILE A 126 -10.20 -9.02 5.17
N VAL A 127 -8.92 -9.10 5.54
CA VAL A 127 -8.44 -10.11 6.49
C VAL A 127 -9.05 -9.90 7.87
N CYS A 128 -9.17 -8.65 8.33
CA CYS A 128 -9.89 -8.35 9.58
C CYS A 128 -11.37 -8.76 9.51
N ALA A 129 -12.05 -8.48 8.40
CA ALA A 129 -13.44 -8.85 8.20
C ALA A 129 -13.61 -10.37 8.19
N GLY A 130 -12.71 -11.11 7.54
CA GLY A 130 -12.71 -12.57 7.55
C GLY A 130 -12.57 -13.16 8.95
N TRP A 131 -11.64 -12.62 9.76
CA TRP A 131 -11.49 -12.99 11.15
C TRP A 131 -12.75 -12.70 11.98
N LEU A 132 -13.35 -11.51 11.82
CA LEU A 132 -14.55 -11.12 12.58
C LEU A 132 -15.79 -11.94 12.22
N ASN A 133 -15.87 -12.43 10.98
CA ASN A 133 -16.94 -13.34 10.55
C ASN A 133 -16.74 -14.78 11.05
N GLY A 134 -15.73 -15.04 11.90
CA GLY A 134 -15.50 -16.35 12.49
C GLY A 134 -14.88 -17.36 11.53
N ASN A 135 -14.19 -16.90 10.49
CA ASN A 135 -13.51 -17.80 9.57
C ASN A 135 -12.33 -18.50 10.28
N GLU A 136 -12.43 -19.82 10.46
CA GLU A 136 -11.44 -20.62 11.19
C GLU A 136 -10.04 -20.57 10.56
N LYS A 137 -9.95 -20.32 9.25
CA LYS A 137 -8.67 -20.25 8.53
C LYS A 137 -8.01 -18.86 8.62
N ILE A 138 -8.74 -17.82 9.07
CA ILE A 138 -8.20 -16.47 9.24
C ILE A 138 -8.04 -16.15 10.72
N SER A 139 -6.80 -16.14 11.19
CA SER A 139 -6.47 -15.83 12.58
C SER A 139 -6.24 -14.35 12.84
N TYR A 140 -6.47 -13.92 14.09
CA TYR A 140 -6.07 -12.60 14.57
C TYR A 140 -4.56 -12.34 14.37
N MET A 141 -3.72 -13.36 14.58
CA MET A 141 -2.27 -13.26 14.39
C MET A 141 -1.90 -13.04 12.92
N GLY A 142 -2.60 -13.70 11.98
CA GLY A 142 -2.43 -13.46 10.55
C GLY A 142 -2.80 -12.03 10.15
N ALA A 143 -3.93 -11.54 10.64
CA ALA A 143 -4.36 -10.16 10.43
C ALA A 143 -3.36 -9.13 10.99
N LEU A 144 -2.85 -9.38 12.21
CA LEU A 144 -1.85 -8.53 12.85
C LEU A 144 -0.51 -8.57 12.10
N ALA A 145 -0.07 -9.75 11.66
CA ALA A 145 1.17 -9.92 10.89
C ALA A 145 1.10 -9.14 9.56
N LEU A 146 -0.01 -9.24 8.84
CA LEU A 146 -0.24 -8.45 7.61
C LEU A 146 -0.18 -6.94 7.89
N ALA A 147 -0.88 -6.48 8.91
CA ALA A 147 -0.90 -5.06 9.28
C ALA A 147 0.49 -4.53 9.67
N LEU A 148 1.25 -5.32 10.45
CA LEU A 148 2.63 -4.98 10.82
C LEU A 148 3.56 -4.97 9.60
N GLY A 149 3.46 -5.97 8.71
CA GLY A 149 4.22 -6.00 7.47
C GLY A 149 3.98 -4.75 6.62
N ILE A 150 2.71 -4.37 6.46
CA ILE A 150 2.33 -3.15 5.74
C ILE A 150 2.85 -1.89 6.46
N ALA A 151 2.75 -1.80 7.79
CA ALA A 151 3.27 -0.64 8.52
C ALA A 151 4.79 -0.49 8.40
N ILE A 152 5.52 -1.60 8.42
CA ILE A 152 6.98 -1.62 8.30
C ILE A 152 7.44 -1.06 6.95
N GLN A 153 6.72 -1.33 5.87
CA GLN A 153 7.06 -0.80 4.54
C GLN A 153 6.46 0.60 4.27
N ASN A 154 5.34 0.93 4.92
CA ASN A 154 4.76 2.27 4.87
C ASN A 154 5.64 3.34 5.51
N PHE A 155 6.49 2.96 6.47
CA PHE A 155 7.48 3.88 7.03
C PHE A 155 8.48 4.38 5.96
N PRO A 156 9.23 3.52 5.24
CA PRO A 156 10.08 3.96 4.14
C PRO A 156 9.31 4.71 3.05
N GLU A 157 8.10 4.26 2.69
CA GLU A 157 7.29 4.95 1.68
C GLU A 157 6.91 6.37 2.11
N GLY A 158 6.38 6.55 3.33
CA GLY A 158 6.03 7.87 3.85
C GLY A 158 7.23 8.83 3.91
N ALA A 159 8.41 8.31 4.25
CA ALA A 159 9.65 9.09 4.23
C ALA A 159 10.05 9.54 2.81
N ILE A 160 9.83 8.70 1.79
CA ILE A 160 10.17 9.02 0.40
C ILE A 160 9.14 9.96 -0.23
N VAL A 161 7.85 9.76 0.04
CA VAL A 161 6.74 10.54 -0.51
C VAL A 161 6.71 11.98 0.03
N SER A 162 7.12 12.19 1.28
CA SER A 162 7.18 13.52 1.89
C SER A 162 8.28 14.43 1.30
N VAL A 163 9.34 13.86 0.70
CA VAL A 163 10.47 14.63 0.16
C VAL A 163 10.09 15.48 -1.07
N PRO A 164 9.42 14.94 -2.11
CA PRO A 164 8.94 15.75 -3.23
C PRO A 164 8.01 16.90 -2.79
N LEU A 165 7.14 16.64 -1.80
CA LEU A 165 6.24 17.66 -1.25
C LEU A 165 7.03 18.79 -0.57
N LEU A 166 8.07 18.45 0.20
CA LEU A 166 8.97 19.44 0.80
C LEU A 166 9.75 20.23 -0.28
N ALA A 167 10.24 19.54 -1.32
CA ALA A 167 10.97 20.16 -2.44
C ALA A 167 10.08 21.09 -3.29
N GLU A 168 8.76 20.90 -3.29
CA GLU A 168 7.79 21.83 -3.88
C GLU A 168 7.49 23.06 -3.01
N GLY A 169 8.15 23.21 -1.87
CA GLY A 169 7.99 24.34 -0.96
C GLY A 169 6.79 24.22 -0.02
N VAL A 170 6.19 23.03 0.10
CA VAL A 170 5.17 22.78 1.13
C VAL A 170 5.85 22.88 2.50
N PRO A 171 5.36 23.72 3.43
CA PRO A 171 5.97 23.84 4.75
C PRO A 171 5.86 22.52 5.50
N ARG A 172 6.89 22.14 6.27
CA ARG A 172 7.00 20.83 6.96
C ARG A 172 5.76 20.39 7.76
N ARG A 173 4.95 21.34 8.25
CA ARG A 173 3.69 21.05 8.99
C ARG A 173 2.50 20.66 8.09
N LYS A 174 2.61 20.90 6.79
CA LYS A 174 1.61 20.60 5.76
C LYS A 174 2.10 19.53 4.76
N THR A 175 3.33 19.05 4.95
CA THR A 175 3.91 17.90 4.26
C THR A 175 3.40 16.62 4.92
#